data_AF-A0A8S2CKA0-F1
#
_entry.id   AF-A0A8S2CKA0-F1
#
_cell.length_a   1.000
_cell.length_b   1.000
_cell.length_c   1.000
_cell.angle_alpha   90.00
_cell.angle_beta   90.00
_cell.angle_gamma   90.00
#
_symmetry.space_group_name_H-M   'P 1'
#
loop_
_entity.id
_entity.type
_entity.pdbx_description
1 polymer ?
#
loop_
_entity_poly.entity_id
_entity_poly.type
_entity_poly.pdbx_seq_one_letter_code
_entity_poly.pdbx_strand_id
1 'polypeptide(L)'
;EVLSSSNMVNMNKKEFQRLANERIELAKTNGPTVCIDCAYNQSMSGKELASLARQIGRCYSSNRRSLPCVHLVLTNWSNNSPLTKECQRVNSGFDKYNLTLNEKPVHEAYPTERLIYLSPNASNELETINQDDICVIGGLVDESVKKNLTFQTCSEKQIACYRLPIEKYMGHSTTGGSFNQILSINQAARLGEFVFNAVNDVVKIETPTSMLYTRSGVVPHLVNDQLPDNVTKLIELPLSTILESITNLESYPSNGGYAQYSNLPYGFYTPLHDPLLELRSGCNGNLYTSVWTKSGRKEVNIDRFNTYIDLIKPTVYQSMFDGDTFDDSTEKRYRKDRERTLRLFGKIQKKQNMIVSLVGGSNSRYRQLYLEGLFKLVDKQQILGVSFEGFHKYGPQSELFNIDAHRTLIAETKKKLDNDNILYILPLLWRPDNVVRAIDYGIDLFSGAYVPFVTERLGILNFIYNLDEYDNKEQRQTEYNLSLKIYYDLNEPLIDKCPCYTCKNYTKSYIHHLIHTKELLGRTLIMYHNLYHYNEFFKHIRLIFDIVLCYLLTKNWPMALQKNIPLRKGWIIKSENKLVEQEQVEDNTSSSKDTGFCNE
;
A
#
# COMPACT_ATOMS: atom_id res chain seq x y z
N GLU A 1 9.39 -29.21 14.27
CA GLU A 1 10.36 -28.22 14.80
C GLU A 1 10.77 -27.29 13.67
N VAL A 2 10.55 -25.98 13.86
CA VAL A 2 10.04 -25.09 12.82
C VAL A 2 11.16 -24.36 12.07
N LEU A 3 11.36 -24.72 10.80
CA LEU A 3 11.90 -23.83 9.77
C LEU A 3 10.92 -22.67 9.60
N SER A 4 11.28 -21.46 10.05
CA SER A 4 10.52 -20.25 9.75
C SER A 4 10.63 -19.90 8.26
N SER A 5 9.66 -19.15 7.73
CA SER A 5 9.68 -18.61 6.36
C SER A 5 11.00 -17.86 6.06
N SER A 6 11.58 -17.25 7.09
CA SER A 6 12.86 -16.53 7.10
C SER A 6 14.06 -17.43 6.76
N ASN A 7 14.04 -18.70 7.20
CA ASN A 7 15.11 -19.66 6.90
C ASN A 7 15.05 -20.17 5.46
N MET A 8 13.93 -20.01 4.74
CA MET A 8 13.81 -20.44 3.34
C MET A 8 14.50 -19.52 2.34
N VAL A 9 14.78 -18.27 2.73
CA VAL A 9 15.38 -17.24 1.86
C VAL A 9 16.89 -17.44 1.70
N ASN A 10 17.58 -17.99 2.71
CA ASN A 10 19.03 -18.19 2.73
C ASN A 10 19.49 -19.58 2.23
N MET A 11 18.57 -20.45 1.82
CA MET A 11 18.92 -21.80 1.36
C MET A 11 19.40 -21.80 -0.08
N ASN A 12 20.43 -22.60 -0.35
CA ASN A 12 20.84 -22.82 -1.73
C ASN A 12 19.74 -23.60 -2.50
N LYS A 13 19.74 -23.49 -3.82
CA LYS A 13 18.70 -24.08 -4.70
C LYS A 13 18.51 -25.59 -4.48
N LYS A 14 19.59 -26.32 -4.17
CA LYS A 14 19.55 -27.78 -3.96
C LYS A 14 18.88 -28.14 -2.63
N GLU A 15 19.22 -27.44 -1.56
CA GLU A 15 18.62 -27.61 -0.23
C GLU A 15 17.13 -27.27 -0.24
N PHE A 16 16.75 -26.15 -0.85
CA PHE A 16 15.35 -25.78 -1.00
C PHE A 16 14.57 -26.87 -1.74
N GLN A 17 15.15 -27.43 -2.81
CA GLN A 17 14.49 -28.49 -3.59
C GLN A 17 14.33 -29.78 -2.79
N ARG A 18 15.37 -30.20 -2.04
CA ARG A 18 15.30 -31.37 -1.17
C ARG A 18 14.21 -31.22 -0.11
N LEU A 19 14.23 -30.12 0.65
CA LEU A 19 13.27 -29.89 1.74
C LEU A 19 11.84 -29.69 1.22
N ALA A 20 11.65 -29.03 0.09
CA ALA A 20 10.33 -28.92 -0.52
C ALA A 20 9.78 -30.29 -0.92
N ASN A 21 10.62 -31.19 -1.46
CA ASN A 21 10.19 -32.54 -1.80
C ASN A 21 9.85 -33.36 -0.56
N GLU A 22 10.68 -33.30 0.50
CA GLU A 22 10.41 -34.00 1.77
C GLU A 22 9.07 -33.56 2.40
N ARG A 23 8.77 -32.25 2.37
CA ARG A 23 7.48 -31.74 2.86
C ARG A 23 6.31 -32.17 2.00
N ILE A 24 6.48 -32.26 0.69
CA ILE A 24 5.42 -32.77 -0.20
C ILE A 24 5.18 -34.25 0.09
N GLU A 25 6.22 -35.06 0.30
CA GLU A 25 6.05 -36.47 0.70
C GLU A 25 5.35 -36.60 2.06
N LEU A 26 5.70 -35.76 3.03
CA LEU A 26 4.99 -35.72 4.31
C LEU A 26 3.52 -35.32 4.12
N ALA A 27 3.24 -34.35 3.23
CA ALA A 27 1.88 -33.93 2.95
C ALA A 27 1.05 -35.06 2.31
N LYS A 28 1.65 -35.92 1.48
CA LYS A 28 0.95 -37.09 0.90
C LYS A 28 0.40 -38.08 1.95
N THR A 29 0.99 -38.10 3.15
CA THR A 29 0.58 -39.01 4.22
C THR A 29 -0.33 -38.33 5.24
N ASN A 30 0.01 -37.10 5.64
CA ASN A 30 -0.61 -36.42 6.79
C ASN A 30 -1.12 -35.00 6.48
N GLY A 31 -0.94 -34.52 5.25
CA GLY A 31 -1.32 -33.17 4.85
C GLY A 31 -2.74 -33.12 4.28
N PRO A 32 -3.36 -31.93 4.27
CA PRO A 32 -4.65 -31.74 3.62
C PRO A 32 -4.52 -32.02 2.11
N THR A 33 -5.53 -32.70 1.55
CA THR A 33 -5.54 -33.09 0.13
C THR A 33 -6.31 -32.10 -0.72
N VAL A 34 -5.68 -31.65 -1.81
CA VAL A 34 -6.30 -30.80 -2.82
C VAL A 34 -6.21 -31.51 -4.17
N CYS A 35 -7.37 -31.82 -4.74
CA CYS A 35 -7.52 -32.45 -6.04
C CYS A 35 -7.85 -31.40 -7.10
N ILE A 36 -7.16 -31.43 -8.23
CA ILE A 36 -7.57 -30.73 -9.46
C ILE A 36 -8.18 -31.75 -10.40
N ASP A 37 -9.47 -31.60 -10.69
CA ASP A 37 -10.21 -32.49 -11.56
C ASP A 37 -9.99 -32.15 -13.04
N CYS A 38 -9.18 -32.95 -13.74
CA CYS A 38 -8.81 -32.71 -15.13
C CYS A 38 -9.79 -33.33 -16.15
N ALA A 39 -11.02 -33.69 -15.77
CA ALA A 39 -12.00 -34.30 -16.67
C ALA A 39 -12.36 -33.45 -17.91
N TYR A 40 -12.20 -32.12 -17.81
CA TYR A 40 -12.76 -31.17 -18.77
C TYR A 40 -11.88 -30.89 -20.00
N ASN A 41 -10.88 -31.72 -20.29
CA ASN A 41 -9.94 -31.54 -21.40
C ASN A 41 -10.61 -31.25 -22.75
N GLN A 42 -11.68 -31.98 -23.08
CA GLN A 42 -12.40 -31.84 -24.37
C GLN A 42 -13.30 -30.60 -24.42
N SER A 43 -13.51 -29.94 -23.29
CA SER A 43 -14.37 -28.76 -23.17
C SER A 43 -13.59 -27.45 -23.27
N MET A 44 -12.27 -27.49 -23.41
CA MET A 44 -11.39 -26.31 -23.46
C MET A 44 -10.63 -26.21 -24.78
N SER A 45 -10.46 -25.00 -25.28
CA SER A 45 -9.59 -24.69 -26.41
C SER A 45 -8.11 -24.88 -26.06
N GLY A 46 -7.22 -24.96 -27.06
CA GLY A 46 -5.77 -25.04 -26.83
C GLY A 46 -5.20 -23.88 -26.01
N LYS A 47 -5.78 -22.67 -26.11
CA LYS A 47 -5.38 -21.51 -25.30
C LYS A 47 -5.79 -21.66 -23.83
N GLU A 48 -7.01 -22.14 -23.58
CA GLU A 48 -7.53 -22.41 -22.23
C GLU A 48 -6.75 -23.56 -21.57
N LEU A 49 -6.45 -24.63 -22.31
CA LEU A 49 -5.58 -25.73 -21.86
C LEU A 49 -4.17 -25.23 -21.49
N ALA A 50 -3.57 -24.37 -22.31
CA ALA A 50 -2.29 -23.74 -21.99
C ALA A 50 -2.37 -22.84 -20.75
N SER A 51 -3.54 -22.23 -20.49
CA SER A 51 -3.79 -21.42 -19.30
C SER A 51 -3.90 -22.28 -18.05
N LEU A 52 -4.69 -23.36 -18.11
CA LEU A 52 -4.80 -24.35 -17.04
C LEU A 52 -3.43 -24.96 -16.71
N ALA A 53 -2.67 -25.35 -17.74
CA ALA A 53 -1.31 -25.87 -17.59
C ALA A 53 -0.40 -24.90 -16.82
N ARG A 54 -0.42 -23.59 -17.17
CA ARG A 54 0.31 -22.56 -16.43
C ARG A 54 -0.17 -22.44 -14.97
N GLN A 55 -1.47 -22.56 -14.73
CA GLN A 55 -2.04 -22.51 -13.38
C GLN A 55 -1.59 -23.72 -12.55
N ILE A 56 -1.60 -24.94 -13.09
CA ILE A 56 -1.05 -26.14 -12.44
C ILE A 56 0.41 -25.91 -12.05
N GLY A 57 1.22 -25.31 -12.94
CA GLY A 57 2.60 -24.95 -12.66
C GLY A 57 2.77 -23.96 -11.51
N ARG A 58 1.87 -22.97 -11.42
CA ARG A 58 1.81 -22.01 -10.32
C ARG A 58 1.34 -22.66 -9.01
N CYS A 59 0.36 -23.55 -9.05
CA CYS A 59 -0.11 -24.31 -7.89
C CYS A 59 1.04 -25.14 -7.31
N TYR A 60 1.75 -25.91 -8.13
CA TYR A 60 2.92 -26.69 -7.70
C TYR A 60 4.03 -25.80 -7.12
N SER A 61 4.36 -24.70 -7.80
CA SER A 61 5.39 -23.76 -7.35
C SER A 61 5.04 -23.09 -6.02
N SER A 62 3.75 -22.77 -5.83
CA SER A 62 3.24 -22.17 -4.59
C SER A 62 3.22 -23.19 -3.46
N ASN A 63 2.80 -24.43 -3.72
CA ASN A 63 2.80 -25.51 -2.74
C ASN A 63 4.20 -25.82 -2.21
N ARG A 64 5.23 -25.83 -3.07
CA ARG A 64 6.63 -26.00 -2.63
C ARG A 64 7.12 -24.93 -1.64
N ARG A 65 6.48 -23.76 -1.67
CA ARG A 65 6.79 -22.61 -0.81
C ARG A 65 5.84 -22.49 0.38
N SER A 66 4.76 -23.26 0.43
CA SER A 66 3.78 -23.19 1.51
C SER A 66 4.27 -23.95 2.75
N LEU A 67 3.87 -23.45 3.91
CA LEU A 67 4.10 -24.07 5.21
C LEU A 67 2.76 -24.08 5.96
N PRO A 68 2.07 -25.24 6.07
CA PRO A 68 2.44 -26.55 5.53
C PRO A 68 2.23 -26.69 4.00
N CYS A 69 2.84 -27.72 3.40
CA CYS A 69 2.49 -28.17 2.05
C CYS A 69 1.16 -28.95 2.07
N VAL A 70 0.48 -28.96 0.93
CA VAL A 70 -0.73 -29.78 0.70
C VAL A 70 -0.40 -30.98 -0.17
N HIS A 71 -1.16 -32.06 -0.05
CA HIS A 71 -1.13 -33.17 -0.99
C HIS A 71 -1.87 -32.77 -2.26
N LEU A 72 -1.12 -32.32 -3.28
CA LEU A 72 -1.69 -31.89 -4.56
C LEU A 72 -1.83 -33.08 -5.52
N VAL A 73 -3.07 -33.36 -5.92
CA VAL A 73 -3.46 -34.50 -6.75
C VAL A 73 -4.09 -33.99 -8.05
N LEU A 74 -3.72 -34.53 -9.20
CA LEU A 74 -4.43 -34.33 -10.46
C LEU A 74 -5.24 -35.60 -10.76
N THR A 75 -6.57 -35.52 -10.77
CA THR A 75 -7.48 -36.64 -11.05
C THR A 75 -7.97 -36.59 -12.49
N ASN A 76 -8.53 -37.69 -13.02
CA ASN A 76 -8.83 -37.82 -14.46
C ASN A 76 -7.61 -37.53 -15.34
N TRP A 77 -6.41 -37.88 -14.85
CA TRP A 77 -5.17 -37.62 -15.55
C TRP A 77 -4.90 -38.68 -16.61
N SER A 78 -4.42 -38.28 -17.79
CA SER A 78 -3.95 -39.20 -18.83
C SER A 78 -2.66 -38.68 -19.44
N ASN A 79 -1.64 -39.54 -19.50
CA ASN A 79 -0.32 -39.17 -20.03
C ASN A 79 -0.37 -38.74 -21.51
N ASN A 80 -1.41 -39.13 -22.25
CA ASN A 80 -1.58 -38.77 -23.67
C ASN A 80 -2.61 -37.65 -23.90
N SER A 81 -3.10 -36.99 -22.84
CA SER A 81 -4.09 -35.93 -22.97
C SER A 81 -3.52 -34.63 -23.58
N PRO A 82 -4.36 -33.78 -24.21
CA PRO A 82 -3.97 -32.44 -24.63
C PRO A 82 -3.39 -31.59 -23.49
N LEU A 83 -3.96 -31.68 -22.28
CA LEU A 83 -3.48 -30.94 -21.11
C LEU A 83 -2.08 -31.37 -20.68
N THR A 84 -1.75 -32.66 -20.76
CA THR A 84 -0.40 -33.17 -20.44
C THR A 84 0.64 -32.58 -21.37
N LYS A 85 0.34 -32.53 -22.68
CA LYS A 85 1.23 -31.91 -23.68
C LYS A 85 1.44 -30.43 -23.39
N GLU A 86 0.38 -29.71 -23.04
CA GLU A 86 0.47 -28.30 -22.65
C GLU A 86 1.27 -28.10 -21.36
N CYS A 87 1.10 -28.95 -20.35
CA CYS A 87 1.89 -28.91 -19.12
C CYS A 87 3.38 -29.08 -19.38
N GLN A 88 3.76 -30.06 -20.20
CA GLN A 88 5.16 -30.29 -20.59
C GLN A 88 5.73 -29.12 -21.41
N ARG A 89 4.91 -28.50 -22.26
CA ARG A 89 5.30 -27.37 -23.11
C ARG A 89 5.52 -26.08 -22.33
N VAL A 90 4.62 -25.73 -21.41
CA VAL A 90 4.63 -24.42 -20.73
C VAL A 90 5.34 -24.45 -19.37
N ASN A 91 5.46 -25.61 -18.73
CA ASN A 91 6.13 -25.76 -17.44
C ASN A 91 7.43 -26.53 -17.61
N SER A 92 8.56 -25.82 -17.57
CA SER A 92 9.88 -26.45 -17.68
C SER A 92 10.09 -27.50 -16.58
N GLY A 93 10.39 -28.73 -17.00
CA GLY A 93 10.64 -29.86 -16.11
C GLY A 93 9.38 -30.40 -15.42
N PHE A 94 8.20 -30.26 -16.03
CA PHE A 94 6.94 -30.79 -15.51
C PHE A 94 7.03 -32.28 -15.11
N ASP A 95 7.72 -33.11 -15.89
CA ASP A 95 7.89 -34.54 -15.60
C ASP A 95 8.66 -34.82 -14.28
N LYS A 96 9.31 -33.79 -13.72
CA LYS A 96 10.02 -33.85 -12.43
C LYS A 96 9.21 -33.26 -11.28
N TYR A 97 7.95 -32.88 -11.53
CA TYR A 97 7.11 -32.31 -10.49
C TYR A 97 6.68 -33.42 -9.53
N ASN A 98 6.79 -33.16 -8.23
CA ASN A 98 6.30 -34.08 -7.21
C ASN A 98 4.79 -33.87 -7.03
N LEU A 99 4.01 -34.42 -7.96
CA LEU A 99 2.55 -34.40 -7.97
C LEU A 99 2.03 -35.85 -7.92
N THR A 100 0.85 -36.03 -7.33
CA THR A 100 0.14 -37.31 -7.46
C THR A 100 -0.75 -37.24 -8.69
N LEU A 101 -0.49 -38.10 -9.68
CA LEU A 101 -1.27 -38.20 -10.89
C LEU A 101 -2.17 -39.43 -10.78
N ASN A 102 -3.49 -39.23 -10.84
CA ASN A 102 -4.47 -40.29 -10.69
C ASN A 102 -5.37 -40.34 -11.93
N GLU A 103 -5.41 -41.50 -12.59
CA GLU A 103 -6.22 -41.70 -13.78
C GLU A 103 -7.72 -41.76 -13.46
N LYS A 104 -8.06 -42.18 -12.24
CA LYS A 104 -9.45 -42.33 -11.81
C LYS A 104 -10.13 -40.98 -11.57
N PRO A 105 -11.45 -40.91 -11.77
CA PRO A 105 -12.26 -39.81 -11.27
C PRO A 105 -12.18 -39.70 -9.75
N VAL A 106 -12.42 -38.50 -9.23
CA VAL A 106 -12.24 -38.19 -7.80
C VAL A 106 -13.13 -39.05 -6.86
N HIS A 107 -14.37 -39.36 -7.27
CA HIS A 107 -15.32 -40.19 -6.52
C HIS A 107 -14.99 -41.69 -6.54
N GLU A 108 -14.12 -42.13 -7.44
CA GLU A 108 -13.59 -43.50 -7.44
C GLU A 108 -12.24 -43.58 -6.71
N ALA A 109 -11.55 -42.45 -6.60
CA ALA A 109 -10.26 -42.34 -5.90
C ALA A 109 -10.42 -42.19 -4.38
N TYR A 110 -11.53 -41.62 -3.93
CA TYR A 110 -11.77 -41.29 -2.52
C TYR A 110 -13.24 -41.48 -2.12
N PRO A 111 -13.54 -41.74 -0.82
CA PRO A 111 -14.91 -41.84 -0.34
C PRO A 111 -15.68 -40.53 -0.50
N THR A 112 -16.89 -40.61 -1.06
CA THR A 112 -17.71 -39.44 -1.41
C THR A 112 -18.02 -38.53 -0.22
N GLU A 113 -18.18 -39.11 0.97
CA GLU A 113 -18.44 -38.38 2.22
C GLU A 113 -17.29 -37.46 2.67
N ARG A 114 -16.06 -37.71 2.18
CA ARG A 114 -14.89 -36.86 2.43
C ARG A 114 -14.67 -35.82 1.33
N LEU A 115 -15.42 -35.86 0.24
CA LEU A 115 -15.19 -35.00 -0.92
C LEU A 115 -15.96 -33.68 -0.79
N ILE A 116 -15.22 -32.58 -0.86
CA ILE A 116 -15.76 -31.22 -0.93
C ILE A 116 -15.40 -30.65 -2.29
N TYR A 117 -16.38 -30.55 -3.20
CA TYR A 117 -16.15 -30.01 -4.54
C TYR A 117 -16.45 -28.51 -4.57
N LEU A 118 -15.45 -27.71 -4.89
CA LEU A 118 -15.57 -26.27 -5.02
C LEU A 118 -16.14 -25.90 -6.39
N SER A 119 -17.33 -25.31 -6.40
CA SER A 119 -17.94 -24.74 -7.60
C SER A 119 -18.47 -23.34 -7.29
N PRO A 120 -18.18 -22.32 -8.14
CA PRO A 120 -18.72 -20.98 -7.94
C PRO A 120 -20.27 -20.94 -8.01
N ASN A 121 -20.90 -21.95 -8.61
CA ASN A 121 -22.36 -22.02 -8.79
C ASN A 121 -23.08 -22.81 -7.68
N ALA A 122 -22.39 -23.29 -6.65
CA ALA A 122 -23.00 -24.07 -5.59
C ALA A 122 -23.89 -23.20 -4.68
N SER A 123 -25.01 -23.74 -4.21
CA SER A 123 -25.95 -23.02 -3.36
C SER A 123 -25.42 -22.79 -1.94
N ASN A 124 -24.69 -23.76 -1.41
CA ASN A 124 -24.16 -23.74 -0.04
C ASN A 124 -22.76 -23.13 0.00
N GLU A 125 -22.50 -22.31 1.00
CA GLU A 125 -21.19 -21.71 1.25
C GLU A 125 -20.32 -22.61 2.13
N LEU A 126 -19.01 -22.64 1.85
CA LEU A 126 -18.05 -23.39 2.66
C LEU A 126 -17.65 -22.58 3.90
N GLU A 127 -18.16 -22.96 5.08
CA GLU A 127 -17.86 -22.27 6.34
C GLU A 127 -16.67 -22.86 7.10
N THR A 128 -16.50 -24.19 7.04
CA THR A 128 -15.41 -24.93 7.71
C THR A 128 -14.96 -26.10 6.83
N ILE A 129 -13.69 -26.51 6.99
CA ILE A 129 -13.10 -27.69 6.34
C ILE A 129 -12.48 -28.55 7.44
N ASN A 130 -12.83 -29.82 7.51
CA ASN A 130 -12.22 -30.78 8.43
C ASN A 130 -10.87 -31.24 7.90
N GLN A 131 -9.99 -31.69 8.79
CA GLN A 131 -8.64 -32.14 8.41
C GLN A 131 -8.67 -33.35 7.46
N ASP A 132 -9.72 -34.16 7.54
CA ASP A 132 -9.91 -35.34 6.68
C ASP A 132 -10.62 -35.03 5.36
N ASP A 133 -11.10 -33.82 5.15
CA ASP A 133 -11.80 -33.46 3.92
C ASP A 133 -10.83 -33.30 2.75
N ILE A 134 -11.31 -33.69 1.57
CA ILE A 134 -10.57 -33.65 0.31
C ILE A 134 -11.21 -32.57 -0.56
N CYS A 135 -10.50 -31.47 -0.73
CA CYS A 135 -10.96 -30.34 -1.50
C CYS A 135 -10.74 -30.59 -2.99
N VAL A 136 -11.79 -30.55 -3.79
CA VAL A 136 -11.74 -30.77 -5.24
C VAL A 136 -12.00 -29.46 -5.96
N ILE A 137 -11.11 -29.11 -6.89
CA ILE A 137 -11.21 -27.94 -7.75
C ILE A 137 -11.36 -28.43 -9.19
N GLY A 138 -12.41 -27.99 -9.88
CA GLY A 138 -12.56 -28.26 -11.31
C GLY A 138 -11.42 -27.64 -12.11
N GLY A 139 -10.63 -28.45 -12.82
CA GLY A 139 -9.58 -28.02 -13.74
C GLY A 139 -10.19 -27.49 -15.04
N LEU A 140 -10.90 -26.36 -14.95
CA LEU A 140 -11.61 -25.73 -16.06
C LEU A 140 -11.24 -24.26 -16.12
N VAL A 141 -10.88 -23.78 -17.31
CA VAL A 141 -10.65 -22.36 -17.60
C VAL A 141 -11.73 -21.94 -18.59
N ASP A 142 -12.65 -21.09 -18.14
CA ASP A 142 -13.85 -20.69 -18.88
C ASP A 142 -13.71 -19.24 -19.38
N GLU A 143 -13.20 -19.06 -20.62
CA GLU A 143 -13.34 -17.80 -21.35
C GLU A 143 -14.58 -17.83 -22.29
N SER A 144 -15.31 -18.96 -22.34
CA SER A 144 -16.36 -19.23 -23.34
C SER A 144 -17.57 -20.04 -22.83
N VAL A 145 -18.39 -19.41 -21.97
CA VAL A 145 -19.83 -19.63 -21.73
C VAL A 145 -20.34 -21.10 -21.74
N LYS A 146 -19.69 -22.05 -21.05
CA LYS A 146 -20.33 -23.33 -20.67
C LYS A 146 -20.61 -23.36 -19.17
N LYS A 147 -21.65 -22.62 -18.75
CA LYS A 147 -22.10 -22.53 -17.36
C LYS A 147 -22.54 -23.92 -16.83
N ASN A 148 -22.24 -24.18 -15.55
CA ASN A 148 -22.74 -25.30 -14.71
C ASN A 148 -22.11 -26.69 -14.83
N LEU A 149 -21.04 -26.91 -15.61
CA LEU A 149 -20.40 -28.23 -15.75
C LEU A 149 -19.97 -28.88 -14.42
N THR A 150 -19.22 -28.14 -13.59
CA THR A 150 -18.73 -28.66 -12.29
C THR A 150 -19.87 -28.89 -11.30
N PHE A 151 -20.91 -28.06 -11.33
CA PHE A 151 -22.09 -28.21 -10.47
C PHE A 151 -22.92 -29.44 -10.87
N GLN A 152 -23.10 -29.70 -12.17
CA GLN A 152 -23.76 -30.92 -12.66
C GLN A 152 -22.99 -32.18 -12.24
N THR A 153 -21.65 -32.17 -12.34
CA THR A 153 -20.81 -33.28 -11.87
C THR A 153 -21.05 -33.57 -10.38
N CYS A 154 -21.22 -32.56 -9.54
CA CYS A 154 -21.47 -32.77 -8.12
C CYS A 154 -22.83 -33.44 -7.86
N SER A 155 -23.88 -32.98 -8.53
CA SER A 155 -25.22 -33.56 -8.42
C SER A 155 -25.29 -34.99 -8.94
N GLU A 156 -24.69 -35.28 -10.10
CA GLU A 156 -24.65 -36.63 -10.68
C GLU A 156 -23.87 -37.63 -9.83
N LYS A 157 -22.78 -37.17 -9.19
CA LYS A 157 -21.87 -38.01 -8.40
C LYS A 157 -22.17 -37.99 -6.90
N GLN A 158 -23.22 -37.30 -6.48
CA GLN A 158 -23.61 -37.14 -5.08
C GLN A 158 -22.49 -36.60 -4.18
N ILE A 159 -21.64 -35.72 -4.73
CA ILE A 159 -20.53 -35.09 -4.00
C ILE A 159 -21.03 -33.79 -3.38
N ALA A 160 -20.64 -33.51 -2.13
CA ALA A 160 -20.98 -32.26 -1.48
C ALA A 160 -20.34 -31.08 -2.23
N CYS A 161 -21.17 -30.17 -2.71
CA CYS A 161 -20.75 -29.02 -3.50
C CYS A 161 -20.88 -27.75 -2.70
N TYR A 162 -19.80 -26.99 -2.62
CA TYR A 162 -19.78 -25.71 -1.93
C TYR A 162 -19.15 -24.65 -2.81
N ARG A 163 -19.62 -23.42 -2.64
CA ARG A 163 -18.90 -22.25 -3.14
C ARG A 163 -18.07 -21.71 -2.00
N LEU A 164 -16.91 -21.15 -2.33
CA LEU A 164 -16.21 -20.34 -1.35
C LEU A 164 -17.14 -19.19 -0.93
N PRO A 165 -17.17 -18.78 0.35
CA PRO A 165 -18.02 -17.71 0.86
C PRO A 165 -17.53 -16.33 0.38
N ILE A 166 -17.09 -16.24 -0.87
CA ILE A 166 -16.55 -15.04 -1.48
C ILE A 166 -17.63 -13.97 -1.44
N GLU A 167 -18.88 -14.23 -1.84
CA GLU A 167 -19.92 -13.19 -1.83
C GLU A 167 -20.29 -12.70 -0.43
N LYS A 168 -20.26 -13.58 0.59
CA LYS A 168 -20.48 -13.23 2.01
C LYS A 168 -19.38 -12.32 2.57
N TYR A 169 -18.17 -12.36 2.01
CA TYR A 169 -17.01 -11.64 2.53
C TYR A 169 -16.33 -10.68 1.52
N MET A 170 -16.76 -10.70 0.26
CA MET A 170 -16.20 -9.99 -0.90
C MET A 170 -17.33 -9.76 -1.93
N GLY A 171 -17.89 -8.55 -1.93
CA GLY A 171 -18.98 -8.19 -2.83
C GLY A 171 -18.65 -8.33 -4.31
N HIS A 172 -19.68 -8.66 -5.10
CA HIS A 172 -19.64 -8.67 -6.56
C HIS A 172 -20.13 -7.31 -7.13
N SER A 173 -19.47 -6.83 -8.18
CA SER A 173 -19.91 -5.68 -9.00
C SER A 173 -20.44 -6.19 -10.35
N THR A 174 -21.60 -5.71 -10.79
CA THR A 174 -22.30 -6.14 -12.02
C THR A 174 -22.08 -5.22 -13.23
N THR A 175 -20.92 -4.56 -13.37
CA THR A 175 -20.62 -3.77 -14.60
C THR A 175 -19.17 -3.91 -15.09
N GLY A 176 -18.94 -4.89 -15.96
CA GLY A 176 -18.25 -4.69 -17.26
C GLY A 176 -16.80 -4.19 -17.32
N GLY A 177 -16.00 -4.27 -16.26
CA GLY A 177 -14.54 -4.06 -16.32
C GLY A 177 -13.82 -5.11 -15.46
N SER A 178 -12.78 -5.76 -15.98
CA SER A 178 -12.07 -6.83 -15.24
C SER A 178 -11.21 -6.25 -14.10
N PHE A 179 -11.85 -6.01 -12.96
CA PHE A 179 -11.18 -5.85 -11.67
C PHE A 179 -10.82 -7.26 -11.18
N ASN A 180 -9.52 -7.56 -11.03
CA ASN A 180 -9.10 -8.84 -10.45
C ASN A 180 -9.51 -8.86 -8.97
N GLN A 181 -10.51 -9.70 -8.63
CA GLN A 181 -10.94 -10.09 -7.27
C GLN A 181 -9.90 -10.96 -6.55
N ILE A 182 -8.62 -10.60 -6.65
CA ILE A 182 -7.55 -11.20 -5.85
C ILE A 182 -6.65 -10.03 -5.42
N LEU A 183 -6.89 -9.49 -4.23
CA LEU A 183 -5.79 -8.88 -3.48
C LEU A 183 -4.86 -10.06 -3.13
N SER A 184 -3.79 -10.23 -3.91
CA SER A 184 -2.72 -11.14 -3.54
C SER A 184 -1.98 -10.54 -2.34
N ILE A 185 -2.58 -10.72 -1.17
CA ILE A 185 -2.13 -10.21 0.14
C ILE A 185 -0.70 -10.62 0.47
N ASN A 186 -0.21 -11.71 -0.13
CA ASN A 186 1.09 -12.27 0.20
C ASN A 186 2.29 -11.43 -0.28
N GLN A 187 2.10 -10.34 -1.05
CA GLN A 187 3.21 -9.57 -1.63
C GLN A 187 3.02 -8.04 -1.67
N ALA A 188 1.84 -7.52 -1.32
CA ALA A 188 1.38 -6.22 -1.80
C ALA A 188 1.64 -5.05 -0.84
N ALA A 189 0.99 -5.04 0.32
CA ALA A 189 1.05 -3.91 1.26
C ALA A 189 2.14 -4.10 2.33
N ARG A 190 2.99 -3.09 2.46
CA ARG A 190 4.03 -3.02 3.49
C ARG A 190 3.47 -2.32 4.73
N LEU A 191 2.88 -3.11 5.63
CA LEU A 191 2.53 -2.62 6.96
C LEU A 191 3.81 -2.42 7.79
N GLY A 192 3.94 -1.23 8.39
CA GLY A 192 5.13 -0.85 9.15
C GLY A 192 4.85 0.28 10.13
N GLU A 193 5.83 0.54 10.97
CA GLU A 193 5.87 1.69 11.88
C GLU A 193 7.20 2.41 11.65
N PHE A 194 7.13 3.70 11.33
CA PHE A 194 8.29 4.58 11.26
C PHE A 194 8.37 5.38 12.56
N VAL A 195 9.49 5.23 13.27
CA VAL A 195 9.70 5.87 14.57
C VAL A 195 10.85 6.85 14.47
N PHE A 196 10.64 8.09 14.91
CA PHE A 196 11.73 9.06 15.01
C PHE A 196 11.58 9.94 16.25
N ASN A 197 12.73 10.45 16.68
CA ASN A 197 12.79 11.45 17.74
C ASN A 197 12.51 12.82 17.13
N ALA A 198 11.31 13.35 17.38
CA ALA A 198 11.04 14.77 17.22
C ALA A 198 11.64 15.54 18.41
N VAL A 199 11.73 16.87 18.30
CA VAL A 199 12.38 17.73 19.30
C VAL A 199 11.83 17.51 20.73
N ASN A 200 10.54 17.15 20.85
CA ASN A 200 9.86 16.96 22.13
C ASN A 200 9.12 15.62 22.29
N ASP A 201 9.16 14.71 21.31
CA ASP A 201 8.37 13.47 21.35
C ASP A 201 8.94 12.35 20.46
N VAL A 202 8.70 11.10 20.82
CA VAL A 202 8.97 9.93 19.95
C VAL A 202 7.73 9.71 19.10
N VAL A 203 7.78 10.15 17.85
CA VAL A 203 6.64 10.05 16.94
C VAL A 203 6.67 8.71 16.23
N LYS A 204 5.53 8.03 16.25
CA LYS A 204 5.29 6.75 15.59
C LYS A 204 4.28 6.93 14.48
N ILE A 205 4.64 6.50 13.28
CA ILE A 205 3.81 6.63 12.09
C ILE A 205 3.59 5.25 11.50
N GLU A 206 2.34 4.87 11.42
CA GLU A 206 1.95 3.63 10.75
C GLU A 206 1.98 3.81 9.23
N THR A 207 2.44 2.80 8.50
CA THR A 207 2.39 2.75 7.04
C THR A 207 1.44 1.67 6.54
N PRO A 208 0.76 1.85 5.40
CA PRO A 208 0.79 3.05 4.57
C PRO A 208 0.02 4.23 5.19
N THR A 209 0.47 5.46 4.92
CA THR A 209 -0.22 6.67 5.37
C THR A 209 -0.02 7.86 4.44
N SER A 210 -0.97 8.78 4.47
CA SER A 210 -0.81 10.11 3.89
C SER A 210 -0.19 11.05 4.91
N MET A 211 0.76 11.87 4.46
CA MET A 211 1.36 12.95 5.24
C MET A 211 0.38 14.13 5.39
N LEU A 212 0.54 14.94 6.43
CA LEU A 212 -0.21 16.16 6.63
C LEU A 212 0.44 17.30 5.85
N TYR A 213 -0.06 17.56 4.64
CA TYR A 213 0.47 18.62 3.80
C TYR A 213 0.23 20.01 4.42
N THR A 214 1.27 20.82 4.45
CA THR A 214 1.22 22.20 4.92
C THR A 214 1.98 23.13 3.98
N ARG A 215 1.62 24.42 4.02
CA ARG A 215 2.43 25.49 3.45
C ARG A 215 2.85 26.41 4.56
N SER A 216 4.15 26.64 4.70
CA SER A 216 4.72 27.45 5.79
C SER A 216 4.32 26.97 7.20
N GLY A 217 4.05 25.67 7.35
CA GLY A 217 3.72 25.05 8.64
C GLY A 217 2.25 24.98 9.00
N VAL A 218 1.35 25.50 8.16
CA VAL A 218 -0.10 25.52 8.41
C VAL A 218 -0.81 24.71 7.32
N VAL A 219 -1.78 23.89 7.73
CA VAL A 219 -2.68 23.20 6.79
C VAL A 219 -3.55 24.26 6.11
N PRO A 220 -3.64 24.32 4.77
CA PRO A 220 -4.47 25.33 4.11
C PRO A 220 -5.88 25.39 4.73
N HIS A 221 -6.34 26.59 5.09
CA HIS A 221 -7.64 26.86 5.73
C HIS A 221 -7.85 26.36 7.17
N LEU A 222 -6.91 25.63 7.78
CA LEU A 222 -7.06 25.11 9.15
C LEU A 222 -5.90 25.54 10.05
N VAL A 223 -6.23 26.06 11.23
CA VAL A 223 -5.25 26.24 12.30
C VAL A 223 -5.00 24.90 13.02
N ASN A 224 -3.86 24.76 13.69
CA ASN A 224 -3.44 23.50 14.31
C ASN A 224 -4.45 22.96 15.33
N ASP A 225 -5.10 23.83 16.11
CA ASP A 225 -6.09 23.44 17.13
C ASP A 225 -7.42 22.97 16.53
N GLN A 226 -7.62 23.13 15.21
CA GLN A 226 -8.83 22.72 14.48
C GLN A 226 -8.58 21.49 13.61
N LEU A 227 -7.40 20.86 13.71
CA LEU A 227 -7.13 19.66 12.96
C LEU A 227 -7.99 18.50 13.47
N PRO A 228 -8.57 17.66 12.59
CA PRO A 228 -9.27 16.47 13.03
C PRO A 228 -8.34 15.50 13.77
N ASP A 229 -8.82 14.83 14.81
CA ASP A 229 -7.99 13.95 15.66
C ASP A 229 -7.35 12.77 14.93
N ASN A 230 -7.90 12.38 13.78
CA ASN A 230 -7.46 11.22 13.02
C ASN A 230 -6.35 11.52 12.00
N VAL A 231 -5.88 12.78 11.91
CA VAL A 231 -4.80 13.13 10.99
C VAL A 231 -3.48 12.51 11.41
N THR A 232 -2.65 12.18 10.42
CA THR A 232 -1.30 11.71 10.71
C THR A 232 -0.48 12.77 11.46
N LYS A 233 0.46 12.31 12.30
CA LYS A 233 1.41 13.17 13.03
C LYS A 233 2.72 13.36 12.28
N LEU A 234 2.65 13.49 10.94
CA LEU A 234 3.80 13.77 10.08
C LEU A 234 3.46 14.85 9.09
N ILE A 235 4.10 16.00 9.27
CA ILE A 235 3.88 17.14 8.40
C ILE A 235 4.70 16.96 7.12
N GLU A 236 4.08 17.15 5.96
CA GLU A 236 4.78 17.38 4.70
C GLU A 236 4.89 18.89 4.51
N LEU A 237 6.13 19.40 4.54
CA LEU A 237 6.41 20.82 4.44
C LEU A 237 7.51 21.09 3.39
N PRO A 238 7.12 21.45 2.15
CA PRO A 238 8.06 21.63 1.06
C PRO A 238 9.09 22.73 1.33
N LEU A 239 10.36 22.49 0.96
CA LEU A 239 11.46 23.44 1.11
C LEU A 239 11.12 24.79 0.44
N SER A 240 10.48 24.75 -0.73
CA SER A 240 10.01 25.94 -1.46
C SER A 240 9.17 26.89 -0.62
N THR A 241 8.39 26.37 0.33
CA THR A 241 7.54 27.20 1.19
C THR A 241 8.31 27.74 2.40
N ILE A 242 9.24 26.95 2.95
CA ILE A 242 10.12 27.36 4.05
C ILE A 242 11.03 28.50 3.62
N LEU A 243 11.54 28.45 2.39
CA LEU A 243 12.48 29.45 1.87
C LEU A 243 11.93 30.89 1.83
N GLU A 244 10.62 31.07 1.89
CA GLU A 244 9.99 32.40 2.01
C GLU A 244 10.27 33.06 3.36
N SER A 245 10.56 32.27 4.39
CA SER A 245 10.83 32.74 5.75
C SER A 245 12.29 32.55 6.16
N ILE A 246 13.18 32.19 5.22
CA ILE A 246 14.54 31.77 5.56
C ILE A 246 15.35 32.88 6.25
N THR A 247 15.22 34.13 5.80
CA THR A 247 15.91 35.28 6.39
C THR A 247 15.44 35.58 7.80
N ASN A 248 14.15 35.36 8.07
CA ASN A 248 13.58 35.51 9.41
C ASN A 248 14.06 34.39 10.33
N LEU A 249 14.16 33.17 9.79
CA LEU A 249 14.68 32.01 10.51
C LEU A 249 16.18 32.19 10.83
N GLU A 250 16.99 32.75 9.92
CA GLU A 250 18.40 33.07 10.16
C GLU A 250 18.59 34.07 11.30
N SER A 251 17.63 34.99 11.45
CA SER A 251 17.64 36.01 12.51
C SER A 251 16.93 35.54 13.80
N TYR A 252 16.39 34.32 13.81
CA TYR A 252 15.63 33.83 14.95
C TYR A 252 16.57 33.52 16.12
N PRO A 253 16.36 34.08 17.33
CA PRO A 253 17.31 33.97 18.43
C PRO A 253 17.54 32.55 18.96
N SER A 254 16.62 31.63 18.68
CA SER A 254 16.68 30.26 19.18
C SER A 254 17.22 29.29 18.15
N ASN A 255 18.00 28.33 18.63
CA ASN A 255 18.57 27.25 17.83
C ASN A 255 17.59 26.10 17.54
N GLY A 256 16.29 26.20 17.86
CA GLY A 256 15.33 25.09 17.67
C GLY A 256 14.84 24.89 16.23
N GLY A 257 15.35 25.63 15.27
CA GLY A 257 15.03 25.48 13.85
C GLY A 257 13.58 25.83 13.50
N TYR A 258 13.11 25.32 12.36
CA TYR A 258 11.82 25.74 11.80
C TYR A 258 10.62 25.25 12.62
N ALA A 259 10.72 24.08 13.26
CA ALA A 259 9.65 23.56 14.13
C ALA A 259 9.35 24.53 15.28
N GLN A 260 10.38 25.05 15.95
CA GLN A 260 10.21 26.02 17.01
C GLN A 260 9.76 27.39 16.47
N TYR A 261 10.35 27.84 15.36
CA TYR A 261 10.00 29.12 14.73
C TYR A 261 8.52 29.20 14.31
N SER A 262 7.99 28.13 13.71
CA SER A 262 6.60 28.07 13.22
C SER A 262 5.64 27.39 14.19
N ASN A 263 6.07 27.06 15.42
CA ASN A 263 5.28 26.34 16.42
C ASN A 263 4.61 25.07 15.85
N LEU A 264 5.39 24.23 15.17
CA LEU A 264 4.88 23.02 14.56
C LEU A 264 4.55 21.97 15.62
N PRO A 265 3.36 21.35 15.57
CA PRO A 265 2.92 20.38 16.58
C PRO A 265 3.62 19.02 16.45
N TYR A 266 4.17 18.70 15.27
CA TYR A 266 4.71 17.39 14.94
C TYR A 266 6.05 17.49 14.21
N GLY A 267 6.75 16.35 14.08
CA GLY A 267 7.87 16.23 13.17
C GLY A 267 7.45 16.41 11.71
N PHE A 268 8.39 16.86 10.87
CA PHE A 268 8.10 17.22 9.49
C PHE A 268 9.12 16.66 8.50
N TYR A 269 8.60 16.17 7.38
CA TYR A 269 9.32 15.82 6.17
C TYR A 269 9.42 17.04 5.25
N THR A 270 10.64 17.35 4.80
CA THR A 270 10.89 18.43 3.84
C THR A 270 11.23 17.87 2.45
N PRO A 271 10.24 17.74 1.54
CA PRO A 271 10.51 17.50 0.13
C PRO A 271 11.14 18.74 -0.51
N LEU A 272 11.89 18.55 -1.60
CA LEU A 272 12.56 19.65 -2.29
C LEU A 272 11.56 20.58 -3.01
N HIS A 273 10.51 19.99 -3.57
CA HIS A 273 9.49 20.66 -4.36
C HIS A 273 8.11 20.51 -3.74
N ASP A 274 7.25 21.50 -3.98
CA ASP A 274 5.85 21.45 -3.56
C ASP A 274 5.05 20.58 -4.54
N PRO A 275 4.42 19.48 -4.11
CA PRO A 275 3.60 18.62 -4.96
C PRO A 275 2.51 19.35 -5.74
N LEU A 276 2.01 20.49 -5.22
CA LEU A 276 0.99 21.31 -5.89
C LEU A 276 1.52 22.15 -7.03
N LEU A 277 2.84 22.36 -7.14
CA LEU A 277 3.44 23.27 -8.11
C LEU A 277 4.11 22.49 -9.24
N GLU A 278 3.74 22.83 -10.49
CA GLU A 278 4.36 22.23 -11.67
C GLU A 278 5.86 22.60 -11.76
N LEU A 279 6.70 21.60 -12.03
CA LEU A 279 8.12 21.78 -12.24
C LEU A 279 8.39 22.48 -13.58
N ARG A 280 9.32 23.43 -13.58
CA ARG A 280 9.77 24.10 -14.82
C ARG A 280 11.08 23.49 -15.31
N SER A 281 11.03 22.90 -16.49
CA SER A 281 12.19 22.28 -17.13
C SER A 281 13.32 23.25 -17.44
N GLY A 282 14.54 22.72 -17.58
CA GLY A 282 15.71 23.46 -18.05
C GLY A 282 16.33 24.44 -17.05
N CYS A 283 15.82 24.49 -15.81
CA CYS A 283 16.30 25.41 -14.78
C CYS A 283 17.37 24.82 -13.86
N ASN A 284 17.72 23.54 -13.98
CA ASN A 284 18.74 22.91 -13.13
C ASN A 284 20.16 23.03 -13.70
N GLY A 285 21.11 23.26 -12.81
CA GLY A 285 22.53 23.46 -13.12
C GLY A 285 23.38 22.23 -12.84
N ASN A 286 24.70 22.36 -13.08
CA ASN A 286 25.66 21.30 -12.77
C ASN A 286 25.99 21.21 -11.27
N LEU A 287 25.77 22.28 -10.51
CA LEU A 287 26.16 22.45 -9.11
C LEU A 287 25.00 22.94 -8.23
N TYR A 288 23.79 23.05 -8.79
CA TYR A 288 22.61 23.54 -8.09
C TYR A 288 21.34 22.91 -8.66
N THR A 289 20.28 22.90 -7.84
CA THR A 289 18.91 22.63 -8.24
C THR A 289 18.07 23.90 -8.07
N SER A 290 17.04 24.06 -8.89
CA SER A 290 16.15 25.22 -8.83
C SER A 290 14.89 24.88 -8.06
N VAL A 291 14.54 25.72 -7.08
CA VAL A 291 13.30 25.61 -6.30
C VAL A 291 12.45 26.84 -6.59
N TRP A 292 11.15 26.65 -6.80
CA TRP A 292 10.22 27.75 -7.05
C TRP A 292 9.46 28.11 -5.79
N THR A 293 9.64 29.35 -5.38
CA THR A 293 8.96 29.98 -4.25
C THR A 293 7.87 30.92 -4.80
N LYS A 294 6.96 31.42 -3.97
CA LYS A 294 6.01 32.48 -4.34
C LYS A 294 6.74 33.72 -4.83
N SER A 295 7.90 34.01 -4.26
CA SER A 295 8.80 35.11 -4.64
C SER A 295 9.67 34.82 -5.88
N GLY A 296 9.47 33.68 -6.55
CA GLY A 296 10.17 33.31 -7.77
C GLY A 296 11.21 32.19 -7.59
N ARG A 297 12.07 32.03 -8.60
CA ARG A 297 13.09 30.97 -8.66
C ARG A 297 14.21 31.24 -7.65
N LYS A 298 14.59 30.22 -6.90
CA LYS A 298 15.76 30.20 -6.01
C LYS A 298 16.71 29.09 -6.46
N GLU A 299 17.95 29.44 -6.74
CA GLU A 299 19.01 28.48 -6.98
C GLU A 299 19.59 27.99 -5.66
N VAL A 300 19.47 26.69 -5.41
CA VAL A 300 19.97 26.01 -4.22
C VAL A 300 21.19 25.19 -4.64
N ASN A 301 22.38 25.69 -4.31
CA ASN A 301 23.64 24.95 -4.44
C ASN A 301 23.87 24.08 -3.19
N ILE A 302 24.95 23.30 -3.19
CA ILE A 302 25.27 22.37 -2.09
C ILE A 302 25.47 23.11 -0.76
N ASP A 303 26.20 24.23 -0.76
CA ASP A 303 26.49 24.98 0.46
C ASP A 303 25.20 25.54 1.07
N ARG A 304 24.37 26.21 0.25
CA ARG A 304 23.04 26.69 0.67
C ARG A 304 22.16 25.56 1.15
N PHE A 305 22.15 24.43 0.47
CA PHE A 305 21.35 23.28 0.90
C PHE A 305 21.78 22.80 2.29
N ASN A 306 23.08 22.60 2.52
CA ASN A 306 23.59 22.20 3.84
C ASN A 306 23.22 23.25 4.91
N THR A 307 23.44 24.54 4.64
CA THR A 307 23.04 25.64 5.54
C THR A 307 21.55 25.64 5.83
N TYR A 308 20.69 25.43 4.82
CA TYR A 308 19.25 25.36 5.02
C TYR A 308 18.88 24.16 5.88
N ILE A 309 19.46 22.98 5.66
CA ILE A 309 19.18 21.80 6.49
C ILE A 309 19.70 21.98 7.94
N ASP A 310 20.84 22.66 8.13
CA ASP A 310 21.37 23.03 9.45
C ASP A 310 20.44 23.99 10.21
N LEU A 311 19.89 24.97 9.50
CA LEU A 311 19.04 26.00 10.05
C LEU A 311 17.60 25.50 10.29
N ILE A 312 17.01 24.80 9.31
CA ILE A 312 15.63 24.30 9.35
C ILE A 312 15.49 23.18 10.37
N LYS A 313 16.51 22.31 10.47
CA LYS A 313 16.50 21.10 11.32
C LYS A 313 15.26 20.20 11.07
N PRO A 314 15.00 19.80 9.81
CA PRO A 314 13.88 18.93 9.51
C PRO A 314 14.06 17.55 10.16
N THR A 315 12.95 16.93 10.53
CA THR A 315 12.95 15.56 11.06
C THR A 315 13.41 14.57 10.00
N VAL A 316 12.89 14.73 8.78
CA VAL A 316 13.21 13.95 7.60
C VAL A 316 13.36 14.93 6.44
N TYR A 317 14.33 14.73 5.55
CA TYR A 317 14.50 15.63 4.41
C TYR A 317 14.90 14.89 3.15
N GLN A 318 14.51 15.45 2.00
CA GLN A 318 14.83 14.87 0.71
C GLN A 318 16.19 15.36 0.20
N SER A 319 16.99 14.45 -0.38
CA SER A 319 18.25 14.81 -1.04
C SER A 319 18.03 15.70 -2.26
N MET A 320 19.02 16.54 -2.61
CA MET A 320 18.98 17.35 -3.84
C MET A 320 18.94 16.49 -5.11
N PHE A 321 18.17 16.92 -6.11
CA PHE A 321 18.08 16.24 -7.40
C PHE A 321 17.78 17.22 -8.55
N ASP A 322 17.96 16.77 -9.79
CA ASP A 322 17.55 17.50 -11.01
C ASP A 322 16.11 17.12 -11.39
N GLY A 323 15.80 15.84 -11.63
CA GLY A 323 14.41 15.34 -11.75
C GLY A 323 13.66 15.74 -13.01
N ASP A 324 14.28 16.53 -13.89
CA ASP A 324 13.72 17.01 -15.15
C ASP A 324 13.84 15.94 -16.26
N THR A 325 13.17 14.79 -16.08
CA THR A 325 13.21 13.63 -16.99
C THR A 325 11.86 12.93 -17.11
N PHE A 326 10.94 13.47 -17.91
CA PHE A 326 9.61 12.90 -18.17
C PHE A 326 9.61 11.95 -19.39
N ASP A 327 8.47 11.30 -19.68
CA ASP A 327 8.35 10.26 -20.72
C ASP A 327 8.87 10.66 -22.10
N ASP A 328 8.79 11.94 -22.48
CA ASP A 328 9.23 12.51 -23.76
C ASP A 328 10.72 12.97 -23.76
N SER A 329 11.45 12.71 -22.68
CA SER A 329 12.82 13.22 -22.53
C SER A 329 13.84 12.53 -23.45
N THR A 330 14.75 13.32 -23.99
CA THR A 330 15.87 12.81 -24.80
C THR A 330 16.86 12.01 -23.95
N GLU A 331 17.61 11.12 -24.60
CA GLU A 331 18.70 10.38 -23.95
C GLU A 331 19.73 11.30 -23.26
N LYS A 332 20.03 12.45 -23.88
CA LYS A 332 20.92 13.48 -23.33
C LYS A 332 20.37 14.07 -22.02
N ARG A 333 19.06 14.23 -21.90
CA ARG A 333 18.38 14.77 -20.70
C ARG A 333 18.44 13.79 -19.54
N TYR A 334 18.13 12.51 -19.79
CA TYR A 334 18.30 11.42 -18.81
C TYR A 334 19.74 11.31 -18.28
N ARG A 335 20.73 11.39 -19.18
CA ARG A 335 22.15 11.34 -18.80
C ARG A 335 22.55 12.50 -17.90
N LYS A 336 22.13 13.73 -18.26
CA LYS A 336 22.40 14.94 -17.47
C LYS A 336 21.77 14.89 -16.08
N ASP A 337 20.50 14.50 -16.00
CA ASP A 337 19.78 14.37 -14.73
C ASP A 337 20.50 13.41 -13.78
N ARG A 338 20.80 12.19 -14.26
CA ARG A 338 21.58 11.20 -13.50
C ARG A 338 22.91 11.77 -13.00
N GLU A 339 23.72 12.34 -13.91
CA GLU A 339 25.07 12.83 -13.57
C GLU A 339 25.05 14.00 -12.58
N ARG A 340 24.09 14.91 -12.73
CA ARG A 340 23.90 16.04 -11.82
C ARG A 340 23.42 15.57 -10.46
N THR A 341 22.40 14.73 -10.42
CA THR A 341 21.85 14.21 -9.17
C THR A 341 22.90 13.41 -8.39
N LEU A 342 23.66 12.52 -9.04
CA LEU A 342 24.76 11.80 -8.38
C LEU A 342 25.87 12.74 -7.89
N ARG A 343 26.21 13.79 -8.65
CA ARG A 343 27.19 14.80 -8.23
C ARG A 343 26.72 15.58 -7.00
N LEU A 344 25.45 16.00 -6.98
CA LEU A 344 24.85 16.69 -5.85
C LEU A 344 24.85 15.76 -4.62
N PHE A 345 24.32 14.55 -4.76
CA PHE A 345 24.27 13.54 -3.70
C PHE A 345 25.66 13.19 -3.13
N GLY A 346 26.68 13.14 -3.98
CA GLY A 346 28.06 12.88 -3.57
C GLY A 346 28.67 13.98 -2.71
N LYS A 347 28.18 15.22 -2.81
CA LYS A 347 28.77 16.41 -2.16
C LYS A 347 27.97 16.97 -0.99
N ILE A 348 26.68 16.66 -0.88
CA ILE A 348 25.88 17.09 0.28
C ILE A 348 26.40 16.46 1.58
N GLN A 349 26.29 17.19 2.68
CA GLN A 349 26.55 16.66 4.01
C GLN A 349 25.38 15.77 4.42
N LYS A 350 25.59 14.45 4.35
CA LYS A 350 24.56 13.46 4.69
C LYS A 350 24.35 13.48 6.20
N LYS A 351 23.17 13.88 6.63
CA LYS A 351 22.70 13.78 8.02
C LYS A 351 21.79 12.57 8.16
N GLN A 352 21.40 12.27 9.40
CA GLN A 352 20.40 11.25 9.69
C GLN A 352 19.07 11.60 9.01
N ASN A 353 18.27 10.56 8.73
CA ASN A 353 16.91 10.67 8.22
C ASN A 353 16.75 11.32 6.83
N MET A 354 17.73 11.13 5.95
CA MET A 354 17.63 11.58 4.56
C MET A 354 16.87 10.58 3.69
N ILE A 355 15.91 11.08 2.90
CA ILE A 355 15.23 10.35 1.82
C ILE A 355 15.99 10.61 0.51
N VAL A 356 16.37 9.53 -0.18
CA VAL A 356 17.14 9.60 -1.42
C VAL A 356 16.21 9.80 -2.62
N SER A 357 16.47 10.78 -3.47
CA SER A 357 15.71 11.00 -4.69
C SER A 357 16.14 10.02 -5.78
N LEU A 358 15.21 9.24 -6.33
CA LEU A 358 15.43 8.28 -7.41
C LEU A 358 15.08 8.89 -8.76
N VAL A 359 16.09 9.32 -9.50
CA VAL A 359 15.91 9.95 -10.81
C VAL A 359 16.09 8.96 -11.97
N GLY A 360 16.19 9.45 -13.22
CA GLY A 360 16.21 8.60 -14.42
C GLY A 360 14.82 8.31 -15.02
N GLY A 361 13.78 8.98 -14.50
CA GLY A 361 12.40 8.95 -14.97
C GLY A 361 11.84 7.55 -15.23
N SER A 362 10.96 7.43 -16.22
CA SER A 362 10.28 6.19 -16.60
C SER A 362 11.17 5.23 -17.42
N ASN A 363 12.46 5.54 -17.61
CA ASN A 363 13.37 4.73 -18.40
C ASN A 363 14.14 3.72 -17.53
N SER A 364 13.85 2.43 -17.68
CA SER A 364 14.50 1.37 -16.89
C SER A 364 16.03 1.42 -16.97
N ARG A 365 16.62 1.53 -18.16
CA ARG A 365 18.09 1.61 -18.30
C ARG A 365 18.69 2.75 -17.48
N TYR A 366 18.12 3.94 -17.53
CA TYR A 366 18.65 5.10 -16.82
C TYR A 366 18.42 5.04 -15.31
N ARG A 367 17.26 4.53 -14.87
CA ARG A 367 16.99 4.24 -13.45
C ARG A 367 18.00 3.22 -12.89
N GLN A 368 18.30 2.17 -13.65
CA GLN A 368 19.26 1.13 -13.27
C GLN A 368 20.70 1.68 -13.18
N LEU A 369 21.12 2.50 -14.14
CA LEU A 369 22.44 3.16 -14.12
C LEU A 369 22.56 4.19 -12.99
N TYR A 370 21.47 4.90 -12.66
CA TYR A 370 21.43 5.79 -11.51
C TYR A 370 21.68 5.03 -10.21
N LEU A 371 20.97 3.92 -9.99
CA LEU A 371 21.13 3.07 -8.80
C LEU A 371 22.57 2.53 -8.66
N GLU A 372 23.20 2.11 -9.77
CA GLU A 372 24.61 1.69 -9.76
C GLU A 372 25.57 2.80 -9.34
N GLY A 373 25.32 4.05 -9.76
CA GLY A 373 26.08 5.21 -9.32
C GLY A 373 25.82 5.53 -7.85
N LEU A 374 24.56 5.46 -7.41
CA LEU A 374 24.14 5.73 -6.05
C LEU A 374 24.81 4.76 -5.06
N PHE A 375 24.87 3.46 -5.38
CA PHE A 375 25.47 2.44 -4.53
C PHE A 375 26.99 2.57 -4.36
N LYS A 376 27.65 3.39 -5.19
CA LYS A 376 29.07 3.76 -4.97
C LYS A 376 29.23 4.89 -3.94
N LEU A 377 28.14 5.60 -3.63
CA LEU A 377 28.13 6.79 -2.76
C LEU A 377 27.46 6.52 -1.41
N VAL A 378 26.65 5.48 -1.29
CA VAL A 378 25.96 5.09 -0.05
C VAL A 378 25.70 3.58 -0.03
N ASP A 379 25.84 2.98 1.14
CA ASP A 379 25.42 1.58 1.35
C ASP A 379 23.88 1.51 1.34
N LYS A 380 23.34 0.52 0.62
CA LYS A 380 21.89 0.27 0.55
C LYS A 380 21.27 0.06 1.93
N GLN A 381 22.02 -0.51 2.88
CA GLN A 381 21.55 -0.76 4.24
C GLN A 381 21.39 0.54 5.07
N GLN A 382 22.04 1.63 4.64
CA GLN A 382 21.97 2.93 5.31
C GLN A 382 20.88 3.85 4.72
N ILE A 383 20.23 3.44 3.63
CA ILE A 383 19.15 4.20 3.01
C ILE A 383 17.89 4.05 3.87
N LEU A 384 17.45 5.14 4.50
CA LEU A 384 16.19 5.17 5.24
C LEU A 384 14.98 5.03 4.30
N GLY A 385 14.99 5.79 3.20
CA GLY A 385 13.88 5.83 2.27
C GLY A 385 14.27 6.45 0.95
N VAL A 386 13.38 6.31 -0.02
CA VAL A 386 13.55 6.77 -1.38
C VAL A 386 12.28 7.46 -1.91
N SER A 387 12.47 8.55 -2.66
CA SER A 387 11.39 9.23 -3.39
C SER A 387 11.54 8.97 -4.89
N PHE A 388 10.51 8.46 -5.55
CA PHE A 388 10.49 8.23 -6.99
C PHE A 388 10.32 9.56 -7.74
N GLU A 389 11.36 10.00 -8.45
CA GLU A 389 11.37 11.26 -9.19
C GLU A 389 11.42 11.05 -10.71
N GLY A 390 10.93 12.05 -11.44
CA GLY A 390 10.91 12.07 -12.91
C GLY A 390 9.80 11.24 -13.55
N PHE A 391 8.78 10.81 -12.81
CA PHE A 391 7.60 10.14 -13.40
C PHE A 391 6.56 11.15 -13.92
N HIS A 392 6.51 12.36 -13.37
CA HIS A 392 5.52 13.38 -13.70
C HIS A 392 6.11 14.78 -13.43
N LYS A 393 5.45 15.83 -13.93
CA LYS A 393 5.84 17.24 -13.79
C LYS A 393 5.35 17.91 -12.49
N TYR A 394 4.93 17.12 -11.50
CA TYR A 394 4.21 17.61 -10.32
C TYR A 394 2.92 18.36 -10.71
N GLY A 395 2.29 19.06 -9.76
CA GLY A 395 1.14 19.90 -10.02
C GLY A 395 -0.13 19.13 -10.40
N PRO A 396 -1.15 19.84 -10.92
CA PRO A 396 -2.49 19.28 -11.16
C PRO A 396 -2.51 18.02 -12.04
N GLN A 397 -1.60 17.92 -13.01
CA GLN A 397 -1.55 16.77 -13.93
C GLN A 397 -1.17 15.47 -13.23
N SER A 398 -0.47 15.54 -12.09
CA SER A 398 -0.11 14.36 -11.32
C SER A 398 -1.31 13.63 -10.70
N GLU A 399 -2.48 14.28 -10.65
CA GLU A 399 -3.74 13.64 -10.27
C GLU A 399 -4.11 12.48 -11.22
N LEU A 400 -3.87 12.68 -12.53
CA LEU A 400 -4.26 11.74 -13.58
C LEU A 400 -3.15 10.72 -13.91
N PHE A 401 -2.14 10.62 -13.04
CA PHE A 401 -1.01 9.74 -13.25
C PHE A 401 -1.44 8.26 -13.30
N ASN A 402 -1.06 7.55 -14.37
CA ASN A 402 -1.31 6.12 -14.50
C ASN A 402 -0.17 5.32 -13.87
N ILE A 403 -0.35 4.95 -12.60
CA ILE A 403 0.66 4.20 -11.86
C ILE A 403 0.90 2.78 -12.38
N ASP A 404 -0.10 2.16 -12.99
CA ASP A 404 0.00 0.78 -13.50
C ASP A 404 1.03 0.66 -14.63
N ALA A 405 1.16 1.72 -15.45
CA ALA A 405 2.17 1.80 -16.49
C ALA A 405 3.61 1.74 -15.94
N HIS A 406 3.79 2.02 -14.65
CA HIS A 406 5.10 2.12 -13.98
C HIS A 406 5.36 0.94 -13.04
N ARG A 407 4.43 -0.01 -12.91
CA ARG A 407 4.51 -1.18 -12.01
C ARG A 407 5.83 -1.94 -12.16
N THR A 408 6.20 -2.28 -13.39
CA THR A 408 7.41 -3.07 -13.67
C THR A 408 8.67 -2.32 -13.23
N LEU A 409 8.76 -1.02 -13.53
CA LEU A 409 9.91 -0.20 -13.16
C LEU A 409 10.04 -0.02 -11.64
N ILE A 410 8.92 0.15 -10.94
CA ILE A 410 8.88 0.20 -9.47
C ILE A 410 9.40 -1.14 -8.91
N ALA A 411 8.89 -2.26 -9.40
CA ALA A 411 9.32 -3.60 -8.95
C ALA A 411 10.81 -3.86 -9.21
N GLU A 412 11.32 -3.52 -10.40
CA GLU A 412 12.74 -3.63 -10.74
C GLU A 412 13.63 -2.75 -9.85
N THR A 413 13.18 -1.53 -9.55
CA THR A 413 13.89 -0.59 -8.67
C THR A 413 13.98 -1.15 -7.25
N LYS A 414 12.85 -1.63 -6.70
CA LYS A 414 12.79 -2.24 -5.37
C LYS A 414 13.67 -3.48 -5.27
N LYS A 415 13.60 -4.37 -6.27
CA LYS A 415 14.47 -5.56 -6.34
C LYS A 415 15.95 -5.22 -6.36
N LYS A 416 16.35 -4.12 -7.01
CA LYS A 416 17.76 -3.70 -7.06
C LYS A 416 18.24 -3.04 -5.77
N LEU A 417 17.35 -2.33 -5.07
CA LEU A 417 17.62 -1.83 -3.74
C LEU A 417 17.80 -2.99 -2.74
N ASP A 418 17.02 -4.06 -2.89
CA ASP A 418 17.16 -5.32 -2.15
C ASP A 418 17.25 -5.10 -0.64
N ASN A 419 16.38 -4.24 -0.14
CA ASN A 419 16.31 -3.88 1.27
C ASN A 419 14.84 -3.63 1.64
N ASP A 420 14.30 -4.51 2.45
CA ASP A 420 12.90 -4.45 2.89
C ASP A 420 12.62 -3.29 3.85
N ASN A 421 13.64 -2.60 4.37
CA ASN A 421 13.49 -1.53 5.36
C ASN A 421 13.42 -0.13 4.75
N ILE A 422 13.51 -0.02 3.42
CA ILE A 422 13.45 1.26 2.72
C ILE A 422 12.00 1.76 2.65
N LEU A 423 11.76 2.98 3.12
CA LEU A 423 10.49 3.66 2.90
C LEU A 423 10.37 4.13 1.45
N TYR A 424 9.26 3.82 0.79
CA TYR A 424 8.99 4.24 -0.59
C TYR A 424 7.99 5.40 -0.64
N ILE A 425 8.38 6.48 -1.31
CA ILE A 425 7.58 7.70 -1.52
C ILE A 425 7.44 7.94 -3.02
N LEU A 426 6.27 8.40 -3.47
CA LEU A 426 6.07 8.93 -4.82
C LEU A 426 5.21 10.21 -4.71
N PRO A 427 5.72 11.38 -5.14
CA PRO A 427 5.09 12.68 -4.85
C PRO A 427 3.96 13.02 -5.83
N LEU A 428 2.81 12.34 -5.71
CA LEU A 428 1.62 12.57 -6.55
C LEU A 428 0.48 13.27 -5.80
N LEU A 429 -0.45 13.84 -6.56
CA LEU A 429 -1.81 14.11 -6.08
C LEU A 429 -2.61 12.80 -6.04
N TRP A 430 -2.57 12.17 -4.87
CA TRP A 430 -3.05 10.82 -4.63
C TRP A 430 -4.57 10.67 -4.61
N ARG A 431 -5.17 10.46 -5.79
CA ARG A 431 -6.54 9.96 -5.86
C ARG A 431 -6.67 8.60 -5.15
N PRO A 432 -7.81 8.32 -4.47
CA PRO A 432 -7.99 7.08 -3.71
C PRO A 432 -7.74 5.80 -4.54
N ASP A 433 -8.15 5.79 -5.81
CA ASP A 433 -7.95 4.64 -6.69
C ASP A 433 -6.47 4.40 -7.06
N ASN A 434 -5.66 5.45 -7.10
CA ASN A 434 -4.21 5.35 -7.29
C ASN A 434 -3.49 4.99 -5.98
N VAL A 435 -4.00 5.42 -4.81
CA VAL A 435 -3.47 5.01 -3.50
C VAL A 435 -3.50 3.50 -3.36
N VAL A 436 -4.65 2.86 -3.62
CA VAL A 436 -4.78 1.40 -3.49
C VAL A 436 -3.79 0.66 -4.39
N ARG A 437 -3.63 1.10 -5.64
CA ARG A 437 -2.67 0.52 -6.59
C ARG A 437 -1.22 0.73 -6.16
N ALA A 438 -0.89 1.91 -5.66
CA ALA A 438 0.45 2.22 -5.17
C ALA A 438 0.82 1.37 -3.95
N ILE A 439 -0.13 1.13 -3.05
CA ILE A 439 0.05 0.23 -1.92
C ILE A 439 0.34 -1.19 -2.43
N ASP A 440 -0.34 -1.68 -3.47
CA ASP A 440 -0.03 -2.99 -4.09
C ASP A 440 1.40 -3.04 -4.66
N TYR A 441 1.92 -1.90 -5.11
CA TYR A 441 3.30 -1.76 -5.57
C TYR A 441 4.29 -1.54 -4.42
N GLY A 442 3.78 -1.49 -3.18
CA GLY A 442 4.47 -1.29 -1.92
C GLY A 442 5.13 0.09 -1.82
N ILE A 443 4.36 1.13 -2.14
CA ILE A 443 4.60 2.51 -1.72
C ILE A 443 4.07 2.68 -0.29
N ASP A 444 4.84 3.38 0.57
CA ASP A 444 4.59 3.45 2.02
C ASP A 444 4.05 4.82 2.45
N LEU A 445 4.63 5.92 1.93
CA LEU A 445 4.25 7.29 2.31
C LEU A 445 3.69 8.07 1.12
N PHE A 446 2.56 8.74 1.36
CA PHE A 446 1.78 9.43 0.37
C PHE A 446 1.76 10.92 0.67
N SER A 447 1.94 11.78 -0.34
CA SER A 447 1.76 13.23 -0.16
C SER A 447 0.33 13.56 0.28
N GLY A 448 0.18 14.52 1.19
CA GLY A 448 -1.11 15.04 1.63
C GLY A 448 -1.73 16.07 0.69
N ALA A 449 -0.99 16.50 -0.34
CA ALA A 449 -1.35 17.63 -1.19
C ALA A 449 -2.66 17.43 -1.99
N TYR A 450 -3.13 16.19 -2.14
CA TYR A 450 -4.42 15.91 -2.80
C TYR A 450 -5.61 16.56 -2.08
N VAL A 451 -5.62 16.57 -0.75
CA VAL A 451 -6.71 17.12 0.07
C VAL A 451 -6.93 18.63 -0.16
N PRO A 452 -5.90 19.51 -0.04
CA PRO A 452 -6.05 20.91 -0.39
C PRO A 452 -6.38 21.10 -1.87
N PHE A 453 -5.79 20.32 -2.76
CA PHE A 453 -6.06 20.41 -4.19
C PHE A 453 -7.55 20.22 -4.53
N VAL A 454 -8.19 19.19 -3.94
CA VAL A 454 -9.64 18.95 -4.09
C VAL A 454 -10.46 20.06 -3.44
N THR A 455 -10.03 20.53 -2.26
CA THR A 455 -10.73 21.59 -1.52
C THR A 455 -10.74 22.92 -2.28
N GLU A 456 -9.65 23.29 -2.95
CA GLU A 456 -9.57 24.53 -3.74
C GLU A 456 -10.56 24.56 -4.91
N ARG A 457 -10.86 23.39 -5.49
CA ARG A 457 -11.90 23.23 -6.52
C ARG A 457 -13.29 22.95 -5.95
N LEU A 458 -13.48 23.17 -4.64
CA LEU A 458 -14.75 22.99 -3.92
C LEU A 458 -15.30 21.56 -4.00
N GLY A 459 -14.40 20.59 -4.19
CA GLY A 459 -14.71 19.18 -4.18
C GLY A 459 -14.87 18.67 -2.75
N ILE A 460 -15.88 17.83 -2.55
CA ILE A 460 -16.11 17.08 -1.33
C ILE A 460 -15.74 15.63 -1.61
N LEU A 461 -14.76 15.08 -0.91
CA LEU A 461 -14.42 13.67 -0.98
C LEU A 461 -15.60 12.84 -0.44
N ASN A 462 -16.07 11.87 -1.23
CA ASN A 462 -17.27 11.06 -0.95
C ASN A 462 -17.13 9.58 -1.36
N PHE A 463 -15.90 9.12 -1.60
CA PHE A 463 -15.68 7.70 -1.89
C PHE A 463 -15.96 6.85 -0.64
N ILE A 464 -16.45 5.64 -0.87
CA ILE A 464 -16.78 4.66 0.17
C ILE A 464 -15.51 3.90 0.55
N TYR A 465 -15.22 3.84 1.86
CA TYR A 465 -14.13 3.03 2.42
C TYR A 465 -14.56 2.18 3.62
N ASN A 466 -15.73 2.45 4.22
CA ASN A 466 -16.28 1.61 5.28
C ASN A 466 -17.05 0.43 4.67
N LEU A 467 -16.84 -0.76 5.22
CA LEU A 467 -17.51 -2.00 4.84
C LEU A 467 -19.03 -1.93 5.12
N ASP A 468 -19.45 -1.23 6.17
CA ASP A 468 -20.87 -1.13 6.56
C ASP A 468 -21.72 -0.36 5.54
N GLU A 469 -21.11 0.50 4.72
CA GLU A 469 -21.79 1.27 3.68
C GLU A 469 -21.79 0.58 2.31
N TYR A 470 -21.10 -0.56 2.18
CA TYR A 470 -20.93 -1.27 0.90
C TYR A 470 -22.25 -1.88 0.37
N ASP A 471 -23.20 -2.21 1.26
CA ASP A 471 -24.50 -2.76 0.86
C ASP A 471 -25.38 -1.78 0.05
N ASN A 472 -25.04 -0.49 0.05
CA ASN A 472 -25.66 0.48 -0.83
C ASN A 472 -25.07 0.36 -2.24
N LYS A 473 -25.78 -0.31 -3.16
CA LYS A 473 -25.41 -0.52 -4.58
C LYS A 473 -25.21 0.77 -5.41
N GLU A 474 -25.16 1.96 -4.80
CA GLU A 474 -24.93 3.22 -5.49
C GLU A 474 -23.43 3.45 -5.76
N GLN A 475 -23.06 3.52 -7.03
CA GLN A 475 -21.73 3.97 -7.42
C GLN A 475 -21.58 5.46 -7.10
N ARG A 476 -20.83 5.78 -6.03
CA ARG A 476 -20.44 7.16 -5.72
C ARG A 476 -19.19 7.55 -6.52
N GLN A 477 -19.19 8.78 -7.03
CA GLN A 477 -17.97 9.40 -7.52
C GLN A 477 -16.99 9.61 -6.35
N THR A 478 -15.68 9.69 -6.64
CA THR A 478 -14.67 9.90 -5.59
C THR A 478 -14.83 11.24 -4.89
N GLU A 479 -15.37 12.22 -5.59
CA GLU A 479 -15.73 13.53 -5.10
C GLU A 479 -16.96 14.07 -5.81
N TYR A 480 -17.61 15.08 -5.23
CA TYR A 480 -18.61 15.89 -5.91
C TYR A 480 -18.36 17.38 -5.64
N ASN A 481 -18.77 18.26 -6.57
CA ASN A 481 -18.56 19.70 -6.44
C ASN A 481 -19.75 20.36 -5.75
N LEU A 482 -19.55 20.86 -4.52
CA LEU A 482 -20.62 21.44 -3.71
C LEU A 482 -21.12 22.81 -4.22
N SER A 483 -20.40 23.46 -5.14
CA SER A 483 -20.84 24.73 -5.74
C SER A 483 -22.04 24.56 -6.70
N LEU A 484 -22.34 23.33 -7.13
CA LEU A 484 -23.43 23.06 -8.08
C LEU A 484 -24.81 23.37 -7.47
N LYS A 485 -25.70 23.98 -8.27
CA LYS A 485 -27.03 24.43 -7.83
C LYS A 485 -27.91 23.33 -7.23
N ILE A 486 -27.66 22.06 -7.59
CA ILE A 486 -28.38 20.91 -7.05
C ILE A 486 -28.26 20.79 -5.52
N TYR A 487 -27.23 21.38 -4.91
CA TYR A 487 -26.99 21.34 -3.46
C TYR A 487 -27.61 22.53 -2.70
N TYR A 488 -28.27 23.47 -3.39
CA TYR A 488 -28.77 24.72 -2.81
C TYR A 488 -29.76 24.51 -1.65
N ASP A 489 -30.64 23.52 -1.75
CA ASP A 489 -31.73 23.27 -0.78
C ASP A 489 -31.64 21.87 -0.14
N LEU A 490 -30.44 21.28 -0.12
CA LEU A 490 -30.22 19.96 0.48
C LEU A 490 -29.84 20.10 1.96
N ASN A 491 -30.83 19.91 2.83
CA ASN A 491 -30.71 19.98 4.29
C ASN A 491 -30.20 18.67 4.93
N GLU A 492 -29.20 18.07 4.32
CA GLU A 492 -28.54 16.85 4.75
C GLU A 492 -27.03 17.12 4.96
N PRO A 493 -26.32 16.33 5.79
CA PRO A 493 -24.87 16.47 5.94
C PRO A 493 -24.13 16.19 4.62
N LEU A 494 -22.85 16.53 4.53
CA LEU A 494 -22.05 16.25 3.33
C LEU A 494 -22.06 14.74 2.98
N ILE A 495 -21.84 13.91 3.99
CA ILE A 495 -21.97 12.44 3.92
C ILE A 495 -22.78 11.98 5.11
N ASP A 496 -23.76 11.10 4.87
CA ASP A 496 -24.55 10.49 5.92
C ASP A 496 -23.65 9.68 6.87
N LYS A 497 -23.95 9.73 8.18
CA LYS A 497 -23.20 9.05 9.25
C LYS A 497 -21.69 9.37 9.36
N CYS A 498 -21.15 10.32 8.59
CA CYS A 498 -19.78 10.76 8.76
C CYS A 498 -19.62 11.47 10.11
N PRO A 499 -18.70 11.01 10.99
CA PRO A 499 -18.58 11.54 12.34
C PRO A 499 -17.76 12.84 12.45
N CYS A 500 -17.32 13.41 11.31
CA CYS A 500 -16.52 14.63 11.29
C CYS A 500 -17.32 15.85 11.79
N TYR A 501 -16.63 16.87 12.29
CA TYR A 501 -17.24 18.12 12.78
C TYR A 501 -18.18 18.75 11.73
N THR A 502 -17.74 18.81 10.47
CA THR A 502 -18.55 19.43 9.40
C THR A 502 -19.87 18.68 9.19
N CYS A 503 -19.83 17.35 9.04
CA CYS A 503 -21.04 16.55 8.80
C CYS A 503 -21.97 16.50 10.01
N LYS A 504 -21.45 16.59 11.24
CA LYS A 504 -22.28 16.60 12.45
C LYS A 504 -23.06 17.90 12.65
N ASN A 505 -22.56 19.03 12.14
CA ASN A 505 -23.05 20.36 12.52
C ASN A 505 -23.64 21.16 11.35
N TYR A 506 -23.34 20.81 10.10
CA TYR A 506 -23.71 21.61 8.94
C TYR A 506 -24.31 20.80 7.81
N THR A 507 -25.18 21.44 7.03
CA THR A 507 -25.83 20.87 5.85
C THR A 507 -25.09 21.22 4.56
N LYS A 508 -25.36 20.46 3.49
CA LYS A 508 -24.93 20.77 2.13
C LYS A 508 -25.43 22.16 1.70
N SER A 509 -26.70 22.50 1.97
CA SER A 509 -27.29 23.81 1.67
C SER A 509 -26.57 24.98 2.34
N TYR A 510 -26.19 24.83 3.61
CA TYR A 510 -25.49 25.89 4.34
C TYR A 510 -24.07 26.12 3.78
N ILE A 511 -23.30 25.05 3.56
CA ILE A 511 -21.94 25.20 3.03
C ILE A 511 -21.99 25.69 1.57
N HIS A 512 -22.97 25.25 0.78
CA HIS A 512 -23.25 25.79 -0.56
C HIS A 512 -23.51 27.30 -0.48
N HIS A 513 -24.34 27.76 0.46
CA HIS A 513 -24.58 29.18 0.68
C HIS A 513 -23.27 29.94 0.99
N LEU A 514 -22.43 29.44 1.91
CA LEU A 514 -21.14 30.06 2.23
C LEU A 514 -20.22 30.20 1.01
N ILE A 515 -20.18 29.18 0.14
CA ILE A 515 -19.41 29.22 -1.10
C ILE A 515 -19.89 30.37 -2.00
N HIS A 516 -21.21 30.49 -2.19
CA HIS A 516 -21.82 31.49 -3.09
C HIS A 516 -21.78 32.91 -2.53
N THR A 517 -21.82 33.07 -1.22
CA THR A 517 -21.59 34.36 -0.55
C THR A 517 -20.11 34.71 -0.40
N LYS A 518 -19.20 33.83 -0.85
CA LYS A 518 -17.74 33.99 -0.82
C LYS A 518 -17.16 34.08 0.60
N GLU A 519 -17.81 33.43 1.55
CA GLU A 519 -17.33 33.29 2.93
C GLU A 519 -16.21 32.25 3.01
N LEU A 520 -15.08 32.61 3.64
CA LEU A 520 -13.92 31.72 3.77
C LEU A 520 -14.21 30.48 4.65
N LEU A 521 -15.20 30.58 5.55
CA LEU A 521 -15.66 29.47 6.37
C LEU A 521 -16.09 28.26 5.51
N GLY A 522 -16.61 28.49 4.30
CA GLY A 522 -16.99 27.41 3.39
C GLY A 522 -15.81 26.48 3.08
N ARG A 523 -14.65 27.03 2.71
CA ARG A 523 -13.43 26.23 2.43
C ARG A 523 -12.86 25.57 3.68
N THR A 524 -12.98 26.24 4.83
CA THR A 524 -12.54 25.70 6.12
C THR A 524 -13.30 24.42 6.47
N LEU A 525 -14.63 24.44 6.35
CA LEU A 525 -15.49 23.28 6.62
C LEU A 525 -15.25 22.14 5.62
N ILE A 526 -15.01 22.46 4.34
CA ILE A 526 -14.66 21.48 3.32
C ILE A 526 -13.30 20.84 3.62
N MET A 527 -12.29 21.64 3.96
CA MET A 527 -10.96 21.14 4.31
C MET A 527 -11.05 20.18 5.50
N TYR A 528 -11.77 20.56 6.57
CA TYR A 528 -11.94 19.69 7.74
C TYR A 528 -12.53 18.34 7.34
N HIS A 529 -13.62 18.34 6.57
CA HIS A 529 -14.25 17.11 6.09
C HIS A 529 -13.29 16.27 5.23
N ASN A 530 -12.69 16.88 4.20
CA ASN A 530 -11.82 16.17 3.27
C ASN A 530 -10.60 15.58 3.98
N LEU A 531 -10.02 16.31 4.93
CA LEU A 531 -8.88 15.85 5.71
C LEU A 531 -9.28 14.68 6.62
N TYR A 532 -10.42 14.79 7.33
CA TYR A 532 -10.95 13.70 8.14
C TYR A 532 -11.23 12.44 7.30
N HIS A 533 -11.96 12.60 6.20
CA HIS A 533 -12.39 11.52 5.31
C HIS A 533 -11.21 10.78 4.69
N TYR A 534 -10.20 11.54 4.23
CA TYR A 534 -9.01 10.98 3.59
C TYR A 534 -8.10 10.25 4.60
N ASN A 535 -8.00 10.72 5.84
CA ASN A 535 -7.23 10.02 6.88
C ASN A 535 -7.95 8.76 7.40
N GLU A 536 -9.28 8.79 7.55
CA GLU A 536 -10.05 7.58 7.87
C GLU A 536 -9.85 6.50 6.79
N PHE A 537 -9.78 6.87 5.51
CA PHE A 537 -9.49 5.93 4.43
C PHE A 537 -8.17 5.18 4.63
N PHE A 538 -7.07 5.87 4.93
CA PHE A 538 -5.78 5.22 5.22
C PHE A 538 -5.84 4.35 6.48
N LYS A 539 -6.58 4.79 7.51
CA LYS A 539 -6.79 3.99 8.73
C LYS A 539 -7.57 2.71 8.44
N HIS A 540 -8.62 2.77 7.61
CA HIS A 540 -9.39 1.58 7.19
C HIS A 540 -8.56 0.63 6.34
N ILE A 541 -7.72 1.15 5.45
CA ILE A 541 -6.73 0.34 4.71
C ILE A 541 -5.86 -0.46 5.69
N ARG A 542 -5.29 0.20 6.72
CA ARG A 542 -4.46 -0.48 7.72
C ARG A 542 -5.26 -1.51 8.52
N LEU A 543 -6.46 -1.18 8.98
CA LEU A 543 -7.37 -2.11 9.68
C LEU A 543 -7.64 -3.37 8.85
N ILE A 544 -7.97 -3.24 7.57
CA ILE A 544 -8.22 -4.38 6.68
C ILE A 544 -6.97 -5.28 6.62
N PHE A 545 -5.79 -4.69 6.44
CA PHE A 545 -4.56 -5.47 6.41
C PHE A 545 -4.23 -6.14 7.75
N ASP A 546 -4.53 -5.49 8.88
CA ASP A 546 -4.36 -6.08 10.21
C ASP A 546 -5.30 -7.26 10.44
N ILE A 547 -6.58 -7.14 10.07
CA ILE A 547 -7.56 -8.24 10.15
C ILE A 547 -7.06 -9.42 9.30
N VAL A 548 -6.67 -9.13 8.05
CA VAL A 548 -6.19 -10.14 7.11
C VAL A 548 -4.91 -10.79 7.61
N LEU A 549 -3.94 -10.03 8.13
CA LEU A 549 -2.70 -10.55 8.69
C LEU A 549 -2.97 -11.41 9.92
N CYS A 550 -3.85 -10.95 10.82
CA CYS A 550 -4.28 -11.72 11.99
C CYS A 550 -4.89 -13.05 11.56
N TYR A 551 -5.80 -13.04 10.59
CA TYR A 551 -6.35 -14.27 10.01
C TYR A 551 -5.27 -15.14 9.38
N LEU A 552 -4.34 -14.59 8.60
CA LEU A 552 -3.28 -15.38 7.98
C LEU A 552 -2.38 -16.07 9.00
N LEU A 553 -2.06 -15.40 10.12
CA LEU A 553 -1.23 -15.90 11.20
C LEU A 553 -1.95 -16.93 12.09
N THR A 554 -3.26 -16.76 12.29
CA THR A 554 -3.99 -17.46 13.37
C THR A 554 -5.03 -18.43 12.84
N LYS A 555 -5.39 -18.29 11.56
CA LYS A 555 -6.46 -19.03 10.87
C LYS A 555 -7.82 -18.94 11.59
N ASN A 556 -8.04 -17.88 12.37
CA ASN A 556 -9.24 -17.71 13.20
C ASN A 556 -9.96 -16.39 12.84
N TRP A 557 -11.08 -16.49 12.11
CA TRP A 557 -11.88 -15.34 11.71
C TRP A 557 -12.55 -14.61 12.88
N PRO A 558 -13.21 -15.28 13.85
CA PRO A 558 -13.73 -14.60 15.04
C PRO A 558 -12.68 -13.76 15.75
N MET A 559 -11.47 -14.29 15.93
CA MET A 559 -10.37 -13.56 16.56
C MET A 559 -9.85 -12.42 15.67
N ALA A 560 -9.76 -12.62 14.35
CA ALA A 560 -9.35 -11.58 13.42
C ALA A 560 -10.35 -10.41 13.37
N LEU A 561 -11.65 -10.70 13.43
CA LEU A 561 -12.74 -9.74 13.38
C LEU A 561 -13.04 -9.05 14.72
N GLN A 562 -12.71 -9.69 15.86
CA GLN A 562 -12.87 -9.10 17.21
C GLN A 562 -11.69 -8.21 17.64
N LYS A 563 -10.66 -8.02 16.81
CA LYS A 563 -9.53 -7.14 17.11
C LYS A 563 -9.97 -5.67 17.03
N ASN A 564 -10.04 -4.99 18.17
CA ASN A 564 -10.15 -3.52 18.25
C ASN A 564 -8.84 -2.75 17.94
N ILE A 565 -7.82 -3.40 17.35
CA ILE A 565 -6.40 -2.97 17.12
C ILE A 565 -5.70 -2.42 18.40
N PRO A 566 -4.51 -2.90 18.86
CA PRO A 566 -3.40 -3.54 18.12
C PRO A 566 -2.86 -4.85 18.74
N LEU A 567 -2.05 -5.59 17.97
CA LEU A 567 -0.90 -6.34 18.51
C LEU A 567 0.19 -6.40 17.43
N ARG A 568 1.27 -5.67 17.69
CA ARG A 568 2.31 -5.22 16.74
C ARG A 568 3.10 -6.36 16.08
N LYS A 569 3.35 -6.23 14.77
CA LYS A 569 4.60 -6.66 14.11
C LYS A 569 5.05 -5.57 13.14
N GLY A 570 5.91 -4.67 13.61
CA GLY A 570 6.53 -3.61 12.82
C GLY A 570 7.90 -3.27 13.40
N TRP A 571 8.83 -2.90 12.51
CA TRP A 571 10.24 -2.63 12.79
C TRP A 571 10.45 -1.54 13.87
N ILE A 572 11.52 -1.69 14.66
CA ILE A 572 12.02 -0.68 15.61
C ILE A 572 13.30 -0.11 15.01
N ILE A 573 13.36 1.21 14.77
CA ILE A 573 14.65 1.87 14.47
C ILE A 573 15.50 1.76 15.74
N LYS A 574 16.56 0.94 15.69
CA LYS A 574 17.58 0.95 16.74
C LYS A 574 18.37 2.25 16.62
N SER A 575 17.89 3.31 17.26
CA SER A 575 18.82 4.32 17.75
C SER A 575 19.69 3.64 18.78
N GLU A 576 21.01 3.66 18.60
CA GLU A 576 21.92 3.36 19.69
C GLU A 576 21.62 4.34 20.82
N ASN A 577 20.86 3.90 21.83
CA ASN A 577 21.08 4.23 23.23
C ASN A 577 20.28 3.29 24.13
N LYS A 578 21.00 2.78 25.13
CA LYS A 578 20.52 1.98 26.25
C LYS A 578 19.41 2.71 27.02
N LEU A 579 18.73 1.93 27.88
CA LEU A 579 17.89 2.26 29.05
C LEU A 579 16.38 2.04 28.79
N VAL A 580 15.58 1.36 29.61
CA VAL A 580 15.72 0.58 30.85
C VAL A 580 14.50 -0.36 30.86
N GLU A 581 14.66 -1.62 31.25
CA GLU A 581 13.53 -2.50 31.57
C GLU A 581 12.76 -1.89 32.74
N GLN A 582 11.48 -1.57 32.56
CA GLN A 582 10.58 -1.37 33.69
C GLN A 582 9.76 -2.64 33.87
N GLU A 583 10.11 -3.33 34.94
CA GLU A 583 9.39 -4.45 35.53
C GLU A 583 7.93 -4.08 35.79
N GLN A 584 7.10 -5.10 35.60
CA GLN A 584 5.71 -5.15 36.02
C GLN A 584 5.64 -4.90 37.53
N VAL A 585 4.89 -3.88 37.95
CA VAL A 585 4.38 -3.81 39.31
C VAL A 585 2.91 -4.19 39.27
N GLU A 586 2.61 -5.32 39.88
CA GLU A 586 1.28 -5.83 40.16
C GLU A 586 0.53 -4.83 41.06
N ASP A 587 -0.64 -4.38 40.61
CA ASP A 587 -1.62 -3.69 41.45
C ASP A 587 -2.24 -4.69 42.42
N ASN A 588 -1.70 -4.72 43.64
CA ASN A 588 -2.28 -5.35 44.80
C ASN A 588 -2.16 -4.40 45.98
N THR A 589 -3.16 -3.53 46.18
CA THR A 589 -3.54 -3.09 47.54
C THR A 589 -4.96 -2.51 47.56
N SER A 590 -5.86 -3.34 48.07
CA SER A 590 -6.83 -3.04 49.14
C SER A 590 -7.25 -1.58 49.35
N SER A 591 -8.56 -1.39 49.18
CA SER A 591 -9.35 -0.33 49.77
C SER A 591 -9.09 -0.16 51.27
N SER A 592 -8.70 1.04 51.66
CA SER A 592 -9.02 1.57 52.98
C SER A 592 -9.42 3.03 52.84
N LYS A 593 -10.60 3.31 53.37
CA LYS A 593 -11.20 4.63 53.51
C LYS A 593 -10.29 5.47 54.40
N ASP A 594 -10.05 6.72 54.03
CA ASP A 594 -10.12 7.78 55.03
C ASP A 594 -10.54 9.11 54.42
N THR A 595 -11.52 9.67 55.11
CA THR A 595 -12.19 10.94 54.90
C THR A 595 -11.33 12.09 55.42
N GLY A 596 -11.20 13.18 54.66
CA GLY A 596 -10.46 14.37 55.12
C GLY A 596 -10.74 15.62 54.29
N PHE A 597 -11.66 16.43 54.80
CA PHE A 597 -12.15 17.75 54.39
C PHE A 597 -11.11 18.81 53.91
N CYS A 598 -11.55 19.56 52.88
CA CYS A 598 -11.66 21.03 52.70
C CYS A 598 -10.47 22.03 52.76
N ASN A 599 -10.59 22.99 51.83
CA ASN A 599 -10.17 24.40 51.76
C ASN A 599 -8.73 24.65 51.27
N GLU A 600 -8.44 25.54 50.31
CA GLU A 600 -9.13 26.69 49.67
C GLU A 600 -8.99 26.66 48.14
#